data_AF-A0A6B3IBF7-F1
#
_entry.id   AF-A0A6B3IBF7-F1
#
_cell.length_a   1.000
_cell.length_b   1.000
_cell.length_c   1.000
_cell.angle_alpha   90.00
_cell.angle_beta   90.00
_cell.angle_gamma   90.00
#
_symmetry.space_group_name_H-M   'P 1'
#
loop_
_entity.id
_entity.type
_entity.pdbx_description
1 polymer ?
#
loop_
_entity_poly.entity_id
_entity_poly.type
_entity_poly.pdbx_seq_one_letter_code
_entity_poly.pdbx_strand_id
1 'polypeptide(L)'
;AIAGGGGAVGLILGGFLTEYLNWRWTFFVNIPFAVVAAAGAYFVIREPSGARNRAPLDIPGVVLSTLGLVALVYGFTRAESAGWS
;
A
#
# COMPACT_ATOMS: atom_id res chain seq x y z
N ALA A 1 -12.02 -2.63 8.10
CA ALA A 1 -12.98 -1.51 7.93
C ALA A 1 -12.43 -0.40 7.02
N ILE A 2 -11.22 0.14 7.29
CA ILE A 2 -10.64 1.26 6.51
C ILE A 2 -10.31 0.87 5.06
N ALA A 3 -9.76 -0.32 4.83
CA ALA A 3 -9.41 -0.79 3.48
C ALA A 3 -10.62 -1.00 2.55
N GLY A 4 -11.75 -1.50 3.07
CA GLY A 4 -12.99 -1.70 2.30
C GLY A 4 -13.71 -0.38 2.00
N GLY A 5 -13.71 0.55 2.96
CA GLY A 5 -14.29 1.89 2.77
C GLY A 5 -13.52 2.71 1.72
N GLY A 6 -12.18 2.66 1.74
CA GLY A 6 -11.34 3.32 0.75
C GLY A 6 -11.56 2.79 -0.68
N GLY A 7 -11.77 1.48 -0.84
CA GLY A 7 -12.08 0.87 -2.14
C GLY A 7 -13.42 1.35 -2.72
N ALA A 8 -14.48 1.38 -1.91
CA ALA A 8 -15.81 1.83 -2.35
C ALA A 8 -15.80 3.31 -2.76
N VAL A 9 -15.17 4.17 -1.96
CA VAL A 9 -15.03 5.60 -2.27
C VAL A 9 -14.18 5.80 -3.53
N GLY A 10 -13.09 5.05 -3.68
CA GLY A 10 -12.23 5.10 -4.85
C GLY A 10 -12.93 4.71 -6.15
N LEU A 11 -13.84 3.72 -6.12
CA LEU A 11 -14.63 3.32 -7.29
C LEU A 11 -15.64 4.40 -7.70
N ILE A 12 -16.36 4.99 -6.74
CA ILE A 12 -17.33 6.07 -7.00
C ILE A 12 -16.60 7.31 -7.53
N LEU A 13 -15.51 7.70 -6.87
CA LEU A 13 -14.69 8.84 -7.24
C LEU A 13 -14.06 8.62 -8.63
N GLY A 14 -13.52 7.43 -8.90
CA GLY A 14 -12.96 7.06 -10.21
C GLY A 14 -14.00 7.13 -11.34
N GLY A 15 -15.23 6.64 -11.10
CA GLY A 15 -16.35 6.77 -12.04
C GLY A 15 -16.68 8.23 -12.33
N PHE A 16 -16.83 9.04 -11.28
CA PHE A 16 -17.12 10.47 -11.38
C PHE A 16 -16.02 11.25 -12.13
N LEU A 17 -14.74 10.98 -11.85
CA LEU A 17 -13.63 11.64 -12.56
C LEU A 17 -13.61 11.30 -14.06
N THR A 18 -13.94 10.06 -14.42
CA THR A 18 -13.93 9.61 -15.82
C THR A 18 -15.10 10.20 -16.59
N GLU A 19 -16.26 10.32 -15.95
CA GLU A 19 -17.50 10.86 -16.52
C GLU A 19 -17.47 12.38 -16.72
N TYR A 20 -16.93 13.13 -15.75
CA TYR A 20 -17.00 14.60 -15.77
C TYR A 20 -15.70 15.31 -16.14
N LEU A 21 -14.53 14.73 -15.89
CA LEU A 21 -13.24 15.42 -16.03
C LEU A 21 -12.26 14.83 -17.06
N ASN A 22 -12.60 13.71 -17.73
CA ASN A 22 -11.74 12.84 -18.55
C ASN A 22 -10.85 11.88 -17.75
N TRP A 23 -10.62 10.69 -18.32
CA TRP A 23 -9.85 9.57 -17.74
C TRP A 23 -8.47 9.95 -17.17
N ARG A 24 -7.80 10.96 -17.73
CA ARG A 24 -6.47 11.41 -17.27
C ARG A 24 -6.47 11.91 -15.83
N TRP A 25 -7.58 12.43 -15.34
CA TRP A 25 -7.69 12.96 -13.97
C TRP A 25 -7.61 11.88 -12.89
N THR A 26 -7.84 10.61 -13.24
CA THR A 26 -7.59 9.49 -12.33
C THR A 26 -6.13 9.39 -11.88
N PHE A 27 -5.17 9.88 -12.69
CA PHE A 27 -3.77 9.99 -12.28
C PHE A 27 -3.51 11.25 -11.45
N PHE A 28 -4.13 12.37 -11.82
CA PHE A 28 -3.94 13.65 -11.14
C PHE A 28 -4.55 13.70 -9.74
N VAL A 29 -5.60 12.91 -9.46
CA VAL A 29 -6.24 12.85 -8.14
C VAL A 29 -5.26 12.49 -7.02
N ASN A 30 -4.23 11.69 -7.32
CA ASN A 30 -3.21 11.28 -6.34
C ASN A 30 -2.20 12.40 -6.03
N ILE A 31 -1.98 13.34 -6.95
CA ILE A 31 -1.02 14.43 -6.79
C ILE A 31 -1.30 15.29 -5.54
N PRO A 32 -2.51 15.81 -5.30
CA PRO A 32 -2.76 16.61 -4.09
C PRO A 32 -2.52 15.81 -2.81
N PHE A 33 -2.91 14.53 -2.75
CA PHE A 33 -2.61 13.68 -1.59
C PHE A 33 -1.11 13.48 -1.41
N ALA A 34 -0.37 13.25 -2.49
CA ALA A 34 1.09 13.13 -2.46
C ALA A 34 1.76 14.43 -1.99
N VAL A 35 1.28 15.59 -2.43
CA VAL A 35 1.79 16.89 -2.00
C VAL A 35 1.52 17.12 -0.51
N VAL A 36 0.31 16.83 -0.03
CA VAL A 36 -0.02 16.96 1.41
C VAL A 36 0.84 16.02 2.25
N ALA A 37 1.01 14.77 1.82
CA ALA A 37 1.87 13.81 2.50
C ALA A 37 3.34 14.24 2.50
N ALA A 38 3.85 14.73 1.37
CA ALA A 38 5.24 15.22 1.25
C ALA A 38 5.48 16.48 2.09
N ALA A 39 4.54 17.43 2.10
CA ALA A 39 4.60 18.61 2.94
C ALA A 39 4.54 18.21 4.43
N GLY A 40 3.61 17.34 4.80
CA GLY A 40 3.51 16.79 6.15
C GLY A 40 4.81 16.10 6.58
N ALA A 41 5.38 15.27 5.70
CA ALA A 41 6.68 14.65 5.94
C ALA A 41 7.77 15.70 6.15
N TYR A 42 7.87 16.69 5.26
CA TYR A 42 8.88 17.74 5.35
C TYR A 42 8.79 18.58 6.63
N PHE A 43 7.58 18.92 7.08
CA PHE A 43 7.38 19.77 8.26
C PHE A 43 7.37 19.00 9.59
N VAL A 44 6.89 17.75 9.58
CA VAL A 44 6.68 16.97 10.81
C VAL A 44 7.83 16.01 11.08
N ILE A 45 8.44 15.44 10.04
CA ILE A 45 9.56 14.51 10.21
C ILE A 45 10.83 15.31 10.51
N ARG A 46 11.08 15.51 11.79
CA ARG A 46 12.38 15.95 12.29
C ARG A 46 13.27 14.72 12.39
N GLU A 47 14.16 14.53 11.41
CA GLU A 47 15.20 13.51 11.50
C GLU A 47 16.09 13.79 12.72
N PRO A 48 16.17 12.87 13.71
CA PRO A 48 17.12 13.02 14.79
C PRO A 48 18.53 12.93 14.22
N SER A 49 19.36 13.94 14.50
CA SER A 49 20.77 13.97 14.15
C SER A 49 21.51 12.80 14.82
N GLY A 50 21.60 11.67 14.11
CA GLY A 50 22.19 10.42 14.62
C GLY A 50 21.38 9.15 14.35
N ALA A 51 20.14 9.25 13.88
CA ALA A 51 19.26 8.10 13.62
C ALA A 51 19.61 7.31 12.34
N ARG A 52 20.88 7.32 11.90
CA ARG A 52 21.34 6.38 10.89
C ARG A 52 21.45 5.02 11.58
N ASN A 53 20.30 4.39 11.77
CA ASN A 53 20.16 3.08 12.36
C ASN A 53 20.92 2.10 11.46
N ARG A 54 22.21 1.86 11.77
CA ARG A 54 23.02 0.81 11.16
C ARG A 54 22.63 -0.54 11.76
N ALA A 55 21.33 -0.78 11.94
CA ALA A 55 20.86 -2.10 12.31
C ALA A 55 21.26 -3.03 11.15
N PRO A 56 22.00 -4.11 11.42
CA PRO A 56 22.35 -5.06 10.39
C PRO A 56 21.06 -5.61 9.78
N LEU A 57 21.04 -5.71 8.45
CA LEU A 57 19.89 -6.24 7.73
C LEU A 57 19.71 -7.72 8.13
N ASP A 58 18.56 -8.04 8.74
CA ASP A 58 18.20 -9.41 9.10
C ASP A 58 17.76 -10.18 7.85
N ILE A 59 18.75 -10.63 7.06
CA ILE A 59 18.51 -11.42 5.84
C ILE A 59 17.74 -12.71 6.14
N PRO A 60 18.08 -13.50 7.18
CA PRO A 60 17.29 -14.68 7.54
C PRO A 60 15.83 -14.34 7.82
N GLY A 61 15.56 -13.31 8.61
CA GLY A 61 14.22 -12.84 8.93
C GLY A 61 13.45 -12.44 7.66
N VAL A 62 14.08 -11.69 6.76
CA VAL A 62 13.48 -11.27 5.48
C VAL A 62 13.13 -12.48 4.61
N VAL A 63 14.01 -13.47 4.52
CA VAL A 63 13.76 -14.69 3.74
C VAL A 63 12.61 -15.50 4.36
N LEU A 64 12.65 -15.72 5.69
CA LEU A 64 11.61 -16.43 6.42
C LEU A 64 10.24 -15.75 6.30
N SER A 65 10.18 -14.42 6.44
CA SER A 65 8.92 -13.68 6.31
C SER A 65 8.37 -13.73 4.88
N THR A 66 9.25 -13.62 3.88
CA THR A 66 8.86 -13.68 2.47
C THR A 66 8.33 -15.06 2.12
N LEU A 67 9.06 -16.11 2.47
CA LEU A 67 8.65 -17.49 2.22
C LEU A 67 7.38 -17.85 2.99
N GLY A 68 7.24 -17.39 4.23
CA GLY A 68 6.02 -17.61 5.03
C GLY A 68 4.79 -16.97 4.37
N LEU A 69 4.90 -15.73 3.90
CA LEU A 69 3.81 -15.05 3.20
C LEU A 69 3.48 -15.74 1.88
N VAL A 70 4.48 -16.14 1.10
CA VAL A 70 4.30 -16.92 -0.13
C VAL A 70 3.60 -18.25 0.16
N ALA A 71 4.01 -18.97 1.20
CA ALA A 71 3.41 -20.25 1.58
C ALA A 71 1.95 -20.07 2.01
N LEU A 72 1.60 -19.01 2.75
CA LEU A 72 0.23 -18.69 3.12
C LEU A 72 -0.64 -18.37 1.90
N VAL A 73 -0.16 -17.49 1.02
CA VAL A 73 -0.88 -17.15 -0.22
C VAL A 73 -1.08 -18.39 -1.07
N TYR A 74 -0.02 -19.17 -1.28
CA TYR A 74 -0.09 -20.43 -2.02
C TYR A 74 -1.05 -21.42 -1.38
N GLY A 75 -1.01 -21.57 -0.05
CA GLY A 75 -1.93 -22.43 0.71
C GLY A 75 -3.39 -22.04 0.51
N PHE A 76 -3.71 -20.75 0.61
CA PHE A 76 -5.08 -20.26 0.37
C PHE A 76 -5.53 -20.42 -1.08
N THR A 77 -4.68 -20.11 -2.05
CA THR A 77 -4.99 -20.35 -3.47
C THR A 77 -5.22 -21.83 -3.74
N ARG A 78 -4.39 -22.70 -3.16
CA ARG A 78 -4.55 -24.14 -3.33
C ARG A 78 -5.78 -24.68 -2.60
N ALA A 79 -6.12 -24.16 -1.42
CA ALA A 79 -7.32 -24.54 -0.70
C ALA A 79 -8.60 -24.11 -1.42
N GLU A 80 -8.57 -22.97 -2.12
CA GLU A 80 -9.66 -22.52 -3.00
C GLU A 80 -9.85 -23.48 -4.19
N SER A 81 -8.76 -23.93 -4.81
CA SER A 81 -8.83 -24.81 -5.99
C SER A 81 -8.98 -26.31 -5.69
N ALA A 82 -8.40 -26.81 -4.58
CA ALA A 82 -8.31 -28.24 -4.24
C ALA A 82 -9.12 -28.65 -2.99
N GLY A 83 -9.73 -27.68 -2.29
CA GLY A 83 -10.48 -27.93 -1.05
C GLY A 83 -9.61 -27.93 0.21
N TRP A 84 -10.25 -27.85 1.37
CA TRP A 84 -9.64 -27.72 2.71
C TRP A 84 -9.42 -29.07 3.42
N SER A 85 -9.36 -30.18 2.67
CA SER A 85 -9.24 -31.54 3.23
C SER A 85 -7.81 -31.95 3.52
#